data_AF-A0A9N9JBH2-F1
#
_entry.id   AF-A0A9N9JBH2-F1
#
_cell.length_a   1.000
_cell.length_b   1.000
_cell.length_c   1.000
_cell.angle_alpha   90.00
_cell.angle_beta   90.00
_cell.angle_gamma   90.00
#
_symmetry.space_group_name_H-M   'P 1'
#
loop_
_entity.id
_entity.type
_entity.pdbx_description
1 polymer ?
#
loop_
_entity_poly.entity_id
_entity_poly.type
_entity_poly.pdbx_seq_one_letter_code
_entity_poly.pdbx_strand_id
1 'polypeptide(L)'
;ECREEEIPVIVDSIKEWSYSRGDLFHWITVLNRFDSILENICQSYKLKKLQAENFNEETRSVLLAILKFSRMLLENCTNRNLYSSYEHLNDLLYTSDLGVLEVLLRLILRPAQRLSNQRALRTNFTISQERILTLVHSWGTKEYDIEMAQLASEEVKIPEELTTLNYQFYRRLTPSEAAETTGEKKNETAGTATSTPQKGKRKD
;
A
#
# COMPACT_ATOMS: atom_id res chain seq x y z
N GLU A 1 24.65 12.84 -22.35
CA GLU A 1 23.63 12.33 -21.40
C GLU A 1 24.33 11.86 -20.14
N CYS A 2 23.75 12.09 -18.97
CA CYS A 2 24.28 11.65 -17.68
C CYS A 2 24.23 10.12 -17.57
N ARG A 3 25.24 9.47 -16.99
CA ARG A 3 25.23 8.01 -16.76
C ARG A 3 24.27 7.65 -15.62
N GLU A 4 23.77 6.42 -15.57
CA GLU A 4 22.85 6.00 -14.51
C GLU A 4 23.47 6.08 -13.11
N GLU A 5 24.75 5.72 -13.02
CA GLU A 5 25.57 5.77 -11.81
C GLU A 5 25.76 7.18 -11.24
N GLU A 6 25.65 8.22 -12.08
CA GLU A 6 25.82 9.62 -11.68
C GLU A 6 24.52 10.24 -11.15
N ILE A 7 23.36 9.61 -11.40
CA ILE A 7 22.05 10.10 -10.96
C ILE A 7 22.00 10.28 -9.45
N PRO A 8 22.41 9.31 -8.61
CA PRO A 8 22.36 9.48 -7.16
C PRO A 8 23.21 10.64 -6.68
N VAL A 9 24.39 10.84 -7.26
CA VAL A 9 25.31 11.93 -6.90
C VAL A 9 24.68 13.29 -7.20
N ILE A 10 24.07 13.44 -8.37
CA ILE A 10 23.41 14.68 -8.77
C ILE A 10 22.17 14.94 -7.92
N VAL A 11 21.33 13.92 -7.70
CA VAL A 11 20.12 14.08 -6.89
C VAL A 11 20.45 14.42 -5.44
N ASP A 12 21.49 13.82 -4.86
CA ASP A 12 21.90 14.13 -3.47
C ASP A 12 22.46 15.55 -3.32
N SER A 13 22.97 16.14 -4.40
CA SER A 13 23.34 17.56 -4.41
C SER A 13 22.11 18.49 -4.33
N ILE A 14 20.93 18.02 -4.77
CA ILE A 14 19.66 18.77 -4.76
C ILE A 14 18.85 18.34 -3.55
N LYS A 15 19.28 18.77 -2.36
CA LYS A 15 18.60 18.42 -1.10
C LYS A 15 17.25 19.11 -0.91
N GLU A 16 17.11 20.32 -1.44
CA GLU A 16 15.91 21.15 -1.30
C GLU A 16 15.56 21.82 -2.63
N TRP A 17 14.26 22.01 -2.85
CA TRP A 17 13.77 22.70 -4.04
C TRP A 17 14.03 24.20 -3.93
N SER A 18 15.11 24.66 -4.54
CA SER A 18 15.55 26.07 -4.50
C SER A 18 14.85 26.97 -5.53
N TYR A 19 13.98 26.41 -6.37
CA TYR A 19 13.33 27.14 -7.46
C TYR A 19 11.90 27.55 -7.08
N SER A 20 11.35 28.54 -7.80
CA SER A 20 9.91 28.79 -7.74
C SER A 20 9.12 27.55 -8.18
N ARG A 21 7.81 27.54 -7.92
CA ARG A 21 6.91 26.47 -8.39
C ARG A 21 7.12 26.27 -9.90
N GLY A 22 7.63 25.10 -10.28
CA GLY A 22 7.97 24.77 -11.67
C GLY A 22 6.81 24.14 -12.44
N ASP A 23 7.02 23.89 -13.72
CA ASP A 23 6.10 23.12 -14.57
C ASP A 23 6.73 21.79 -14.96
N LEU A 24 5.99 20.69 -14.79
CA LEU A 24 6.44 19.34 -15.07
C LEU A 24 6.73 19.10 -16.56
N PHE A 25 6.20 19.94 -17.47
CA PHE A 25 6.54 19.90 -18.90
C PHE A 25 8.05 20.01 -19.17
N HIS A 26 8.78 20.81 -18.40
CA HIS A 26 10.24 20.96 -18.56
C HIS A 26 11.02 19.69 -18.17
N TRP A 27 10.38 18.79 -17.43
CA TRP A 27 10.99 17.58 -16.90
C TRP A 27 10.60 16.33 -17.69
N ILE A 28 9.84 16.45 -18.79
CA ILE A 28 9.37 15.30 -19.57
C ILE A 28 10.53 14.41 -20.03
N THR A 29 11.63 15.00 -20.52
CA THR A 29 12.79 14.22 -20.98
C THR A 29 13.45 13.44 -19.84
N VAL A 30 13.54 14.05 -18.65
CA VAL A 30 14.08 13.41 -17.44
C VAL A 30 13.15 12.31 -16.95
N LEU A 31 11.84 12.58 -16.91
CA LEU A 31 10.82 11.61 -16.50
C LEU A 31 10.77 10.41 -17.44
N ASN A 32 10.83 10.62 -18.76
CA ASN A 32 10.88 9.52 -19.73
C ASN A 32 12.13 8.66 -19.54
N ARG A 33 13.28 9.28 -19.24
CA ARG A 33 14.50 8.54 -18.93
C ARG A 33 14.36 7.73 -17.64
N PHE A 34 13.74 8.30 -16.60
CA PHE A 34 13.45 7.57 -15.38
C PHE A 34 12.48 6.41 -15.62
N ASP A 35 11.48 6.61 -16.47
CA ASP A 35 10.53 5.57 -16.88
C ASP A 35 11.27 4.36 -17.46
N SER A 36 12.18 4.60 -18.42
CA SER A 36 13.00 3.53 -19.01
C SER A 36 13.89 2.81 -17.98
N ILE A 37 14.49 3.55 -17.03
CA ILE A 37 15.31 2.94 -15.97
C ILE A 37 14.45 2.10 -15.03
N LEU A 38 13.30 2.63 -14.60
CA LEU A 38 12.35 1.93 -13.73
C LEU A 38 11.81 0.68 -14.43
N GLU A 39 11.48 0.76 -15.71
CA GLU A 39 11.08 -0.38 -16.52
C GLU A 39 12.17 -1.47 -16.54
N ASN A 40 13.41 -1.10 -16.85
CA ASN A 40 14.54 -2.02 -16.88
C ASN A 40 14.75 -2.72 -15.53
N ILE A 41 14.65 -1.99 -14.42
CA ILE A 41 14.76 -2.55 -13.06
C ILE A 41 13.59 -3.50 -12.78
N CYS A 42 12.35 -3.09 -13.03
CA CYS A 42 11.17 -3.92 -12.81
C CYS A 42 11.21 -5.22 -13.63
N GLN A 43 11.71 -5.16 -14.86
CA GLN A 43 11.89 -6.33 -15.72
C GLN A 43 13.02 -7.25 -15.23
N SER A 44 14.18 -6.69 -14.88
CA SER A 44 15.35 -7.45 -14.43
C SER A 44 15.07 -8.25 -13.15
N TYR A 45 14.39 -7.62 -12.18
CA TYR A 45 14.04 -8.25 -10.89
C TYR A 45 12.64 -8.88 -10.89
N LYS A 46 11.94 -8.89 -12.04
CA LYS A 46 10.61 -9.52 -12.23
C LYS A 46 9.57 -9.09 -11.18
N LEU A 47 9.50 -7.79 -10.89
CA LEU A 47 8.71 -7.19 -9.80
C LEU A 47 7.18 -7.23 -9.99
N LYS A 48 6.66 -8.02 -10.94
CA LYS A 48 5.22 -8.35 -11.01
C LYS A 48 4.79 -9.37 -9.94
N LYS A 49 5.78 -10.02 -9.31
CA LYS A 49 5.61 -10.95 -8.19
C LYS A 49 6.55 -10.50 -7.06
N LEU A 50 6.34 -11.07 -5.87
CA LEU A 50 7.18 -10.79 -4.71
C LEU A 50 8.66 -11.00 -5.08
N GLN A 51 9.48 -9.98 -4.82
CA GLN A 51 10.90 -9.98 -5.16
C GLN A 51 11.63 -11.16 -4.52
N ALA A 52 12.33 -11.94 -5.34
CA ALA A 52 13.11 -13.10 -4.89
C ALA A 52 14.58 -12.77 -4.66
N GLU A 53 15.16 -11.94 -5.53
CA GLU A 53 16.56 -11.50 -5.47
C GLU A 53 16.64 -10.05 -4.99
N ASN A 54 17.50 -9.79 -4.02
CA ASN A 54 17.71 -8.44 -3.49
C ASN A 54 18.34 -7.53 -4.54
N PHE A 55 18.07 -6.22 -4.45
CA PHE A 55 18.71 -5.25 -5.32
C PHE A 55 20.21 -5.16 -5.06
N ASN A 56 20.99 -5.03 -6.13
CA ASN A 56 22.38 -4.60 -6.05
C ASN A 56 22.46 -3.19 -5.46
N GLU A 57 23.55 -2.86 -4.76
CA GLU A 57 23.71 -1.57 -4.08
C GLU A 57 23.63 -0.38 -5.05
N GLU A 58 24.22 -0.52 -6.24
CA GLU A 58 24.15 0.47 -7.32
C GLU A 58 22.72 0.69 -7.81
N THR A 59 22.01 -0.39 -8.16
CA THR A 59 20.60 -0.33 -8.60
C THR A 59 19.72 0.30 -7.53
N ARG A 60 19.91 -0.11 -6.27
CA ARG A 60 19.19 0.41 -5.12
C ARG A 60 19.41 1.92 -4.97
N SER A 61 20.66 2.38 -5.11
CA SER A 61 21.00 3.81 -5.03
C SER A 61 20.32 4.63 -6.12
N VAL A 62 20.37 4.16 -7.38
CA VAL A 62 19.70 4.78 -8.52
C VAL A 62 18.18 4.84 -8.32
N LEU A 63 17.58 3.72 -7.90
CA LEU A 63 16.15 3.63 -7.65
C LEU A 63 15.70 4.61 -6.57
N LEU A 64 16.40 4.65 -5.43
CA LEU A 64 16.10 5.60 -4.34
C LEU A 64 16.24 7.05 -4.80
N ALA A 65 17.26 7.37 -5.59
CA ALA A 65 17.46 8.71 -6.14
C ALA A 65 16.30 9.13 -7.06
N ILE A 66 15.91 8.25 -8.00
CA ILE A 66 14.78 8.49 -8.92
C ILE A 66 13.48 8.70 -8.15
N LEU A 67 13.17 7.85 -7.16
CA LEU A 67 11.94 7.96 -6.38
C LEU A 67 11.90 9.24 -5.53
N LYS A 68 13.02 9.59 -4.87
CA LYS A 68 13.14 10.84 -4.09
C LYS A 68 12.99 12.07 -4.97
N PHE A 69 13.66 12.10 -6.12
CA PHE A 69 13.59 13.23 -7.04
C PHE A 69 12.20 13.35 -7.69
N SER A 70 11.60 12.23 -8.11
CA SER A 70 10.22 12.21 -8.62
C SER A 70 9.23 12.77 -7.59
N ARG A 71 9.43 12.45 -6.30
CA ARG A 71 8.63 13.01 -5.22
C ARG A 71 8.80 14.52 -5.13
N MET A 72 10.05 15.00 -5.14
CA MET A 72 10.35 16.42 -5.10
C MET A 72 9.72 17.19 -6.28
N LEU A 73 9.76 16.64 -7.49
CA LEU A 73 9.09 17.21 -8.67
C LEU A 73 7.58 17.26 -8.48
N LEU A 74 6.96 16.15 -8.05
CA LEU A 74 5.51 16.11 -7.85
C LEU A 74 5.05 17.02 -6.71
N GLU A 75 5.87 17.28 -5.70
CA GLU A 75 5.53 18.22 -4.64
C GLU A 75 5.62 19.67 -5.13
N ASN A 76 6.65 20.00 -5.93
CA ASN A 76 6.98 21.38 -6.30
C ASN A 76 6.54 21.85 -7.70
N CYS A 77 6.04 20.97 -8.56
CA CYS A 77 5.62 21.30 -9.93
C CYS A 77 4.09 21.27 -10.16
N THR A 78 3.62 22.02 -11.17
CA THR A 78 2.25 21.95 -11.74
C THR A 78 2.13 20.85 -12.81
N ASN A 79 0.93 20.63 -13.37
CA ASN A 79 0.70 19.63 -14.44
C ASN A 79 1.13 18.20 -14.09
N ARG A 80 0.82 17.78 -12.85
CA ARG A 80 1.20 16.46 -12.29
C ARG A 80 0.56 15.26 -13.01
N ASN A 81 -0.46 15.49 -13.82
CA ASN A 81 -1.09 14.46 -14.66
C ASN A 81 -0.16 13.95 -15.78
N LEU A 82 0.94 14.66 -16.07
CA LEU A 82 1.97 14.21 -17.01
C LEU A 82 2.82 13.06 -16.45
N TYR A 83 2.78 12.81 -15.14
CA TYR A 83 3.50 11.68 -14.56
C TYR A 83 2.76 10.38 -14.89
N SER A 84 3.35 9.55 -15.75
CA SER A 84 2.78 8.30 -16.27
C SER A 84 3.43 7.04 -15.71
N SER A 85 4.51 7.15 -14.94
CA SER A 85 5.29 6.01 -14.43
C SER A 85 4.60 5.22 -13.29
N TYR A 86 3.31 5.42 -13.03
CA TYR A 86 2.57 4.75 -11.96
C TYR A 86 2.51 3.22 -12.13
N GLU A 87 2.58 2.71 -13.37
CA GLU A 87 2.65 1.28 -13.65
C GLU A 87 3.94 0.66 -13.05
N HIS A 88 5.09 1.31 -13.20
CA HIS A 88 6.33 0.83 -12.59
C HIS A 88 6.33 0.99 -11.07
N LEU A 89 5.67 2.04 -10.55
CA LEU A 89 5.47 2.22 -9.11
C LEU A 89 4.63 1.09 -8.51
N ASN A 90 3.64 0.56 -9.24
CA ASN A 90 2.87 -0.61 -8.81
C ASN A 90 3.72 -1.86 -8.70
N ASP A 91 4.52 -2.13 -9.73
CA ASP A 91 5.42 -3.29 -9.72
C ASP A 91 6.41 -3.18 -8.55
N LEU A 92 6.92 -1.97 -8.27
CA LEU A 92 7.80 -1.73 -7.12
C LEU A 92 7.14 -1.99 -5.75
N LEU A 93 5.80 -2.03 -5.63
CA LEU A 93 5.14 -2.43 -4.37
C LEU A 93 5.37 -3.92 -4.01
N TYR A 94 5.94 -4.70 -4.92
CA TYR A 94 6.33 -6.10 -4.68
C TYR A 94 7.78 -6.26 -4.25
N THR A 95 8.51 -5.15 -4.04
CA THR A 95 9.88 -5.18 -3.52
C THR A 95 9.95 -5.77 -2.09
N SER A 96 11.06 -6.44 -1.80
CA SER A 96 11.45 -6.89 -0.45
C SER A 96 12.27 -5.84 0.32
N ASP A 97 12.80 -4.81 -0.36
CA ASP A 97 13.59 -3.76 0.27
C ASP A 97 12.68 -2.72 0.95
N LEU A 98 12.71 -2.70 2.29
CA LEU A 98 11.91 -1.79 3.10
C LEU A 98 12.23 -0.31 2.85
N GLY A 99 13.49 0.03 2.57
CA GLY A 99 13.90 1.41 2.33
C GLY A 99 13.36 1.92 0.99
N VAL A 100 13.39 1.08 -0.04
CA VAL A 100 12.76 1.39 -1.33
C VAL A 100 11.25 1.53 -1.16
N LEU A 101 10.62 0.57 -0.47
CA LEU A 101 9.18 0.56 -0.24
C LEU A 101 8.73 1.81 0.54
N GLU A 102 9.47 2.23 1.57
CA GLU A 102 9.16 3.43 2.34
C GLU A 102 9.17 4.69 1.46
N VAL A 103 10.22 4.87 0.65
CA VAL A 103 10.34 6.04 -0.24
C VAL A 103 9.24 6.03 -1.30
N LEU A 104 8.93 4.87 -1.86
CA LEU A 104 7.83 4.66 -2.79
C LEU A 104 6.47 5.03 -2.17
N LEU A 105 6.17 4.54 -0.96
CA LEU A 105 4.94 4.84 -0.25
C LEU A 105 4.81 6.35 0.03
N ARG A 106 5.91 7.01 0.38
CA ARG A 106 5.94 8.48 0.55
C ARG A 106 5.67 9.23 -0.76
N LEU A 107 6.19 8.75 -1.89
CA LEU A 107 5.92 9.31 -3.22
C LEU A 107 4.43 9.24 -3.58
N ILE A 108 3.78 8.09 -3.38
CA ILE A 108 2.37 7.88 -3.76
C ILE A 108 1.36 8.53 -2.80
N LEU A 109 1.77 8.84 -1.56
CA LEU A 109 0.89 9.36 -0.51
C LEU A 109 0.18 10.66 -0.89
N ARG A 110 0.93 11.64 -1.40
CA ARG A 110 0.39 12.97 -1.76
C ARG A 110 -0.64 12.88 -2.90
N PRO A 111 -0.37 12.18 -4.03
CA PRO A 111 -1.40 11.89 -5.03
C PRO A 111 -2.64 11.19 -4.44
N ALA A 112 -2.46 10.18 -3.59
CA ALA A 112 -3.57 9.42 -3.00
C ALA A 112 -4.48 10.29 -2.11
N GLN A 113 -3.91 11.17 -1.28
CA GLN A 113 -4.67 12.09 -0.42
C GLN A 113 -5.55 13.05 -1.23
N ARG A 114 -5.09 13.47 -2.41
CA ARG A 114 -5.85 14.38 -3.28
C ARG A 114 -7.00 13.69 -3.98
N LEU A 115 -6.90 12.39 -4.26
CA LEU A 115 -7.97 11.58 -4.86
C LEU A 115 -9.20 11.50 -3.95
N SER A 116 -8.99 11.50 -2.62
CA SER A 116 -10.08 11.50 -1.64
C SER A 116 -10.98 12.75 -1.75
N ASN A 117 -10.44 13.86 -2.26
CA ASN A 117 -11.22 15.07 -2.55
C ASN A 117 -11.86 14.95 -3.95
N GLN A 118 -13.11 14.46 -3.99
CA GLN A 118 -13.90 14.11 -5.19
C GLN A 118 -13.95 15.13 -6.34
N ARG A 119 -13.51 16.38 -6.15
CA ARG A 119 -13.50 17.43 -7.20
C ARG A 119 -12.26 17.42 -8.09
N ALA A 120 -11.26 16.58 -7.83
CA ALA A 120 -9.96 16.58 -8.52
C ALA A 120 -9.79 15.45 -9.57
N LEU A 121 -10.87 14.92 -10.14
CA LEU A 121 -10.83 13.68 -10.93
C LEU A 121 -10.54 13.90 -12.42
N ARG A 122 -9.25 14.00 -12.75
CA ARG A 122 -8.59 13.38 -13.93
C ARG A 122 -7.11 13.16 -13.61
N THR A 123 -6.82 12.47 -12.50
CA THR A 123 -5.46 12.04 -12.19
C THR A 123 -5.29 10.61 -12.64
N ASN A 124 -4.27 10.32 -13.45
CA ASN A 124 -3.86 8.97 -13.87
C ASN A 124 -3.23 8.19 -12.70
N PHE A 125 -3.81 8.27 -11.50
CA PHE A 125 -3.34 7.57 -10.32
C PHE A 125 -3.82 6.12 -10.37
N THR A 126 -3.06 5.28 -11.06
CA THR A 126 -3.35 3.86 -11.23
C THR A 126 -2.51 3.07 -10.23
N ILE A 127 -2.79 3.14 -8.93
CA ILE A 127 -2.09 2.31 -7.92
C ILE A 127 -2.99 1.21 -7.35
N SER A 128 -2.46 -0.01 -7.20
CA SER A 128 -3.20 -1.17 -6.68
C SER A 128 -3.59 -0.99 -5.21
N GLN A 129 -4.89 -0.84 -4.96
CA GLN A 129 -5.45 -0.75 -3.61
C GLN A 129 -5.31 -2.08 -2.85
N GLU A 130 -5.52 -3.21 -3.53
CA GLU A 130 -5.42 -4.55 -2.93
C GLU A 130 -4.03 -4.82 -2.37
N ARG A 131 -2.99 -4.42 -3.12
CA ARG A 131 -1.61 -4.59 -2.67
C ARG A 131 -1.32 -3.72 -1.45
N ILE A 132 -1.77 -2.46 -1.45
CA ILE A 132 -1.63 -1.58 -0.28
C ILE A 132 -2.33 -2.18 0.94
N LEU A 133 -3.55 -2.71 0.78
CA LEU A 133 -4.27 -3.37 1.89
C LEU A 133 -3.52 -4.60 2.40
N THR A 134 -2.88 -5.37 1.52
CA THR A 134 -2.04 -6.50 1.90
C THR A 134 -0.81 -6.05 2.70
N LEU A 135 -0.18 -4.93 2.31
CA LEU A 135 0.94 -4.33 3.04
C LEU A 135 0.53 -3.77 4.41
N VAL A 136 -0.68 -3.21 4.51
CA VAL A 136 -1.23 -2.66 5.75
C VAL A 136 -1.76 -3.75 6.69
N HIS A 137 -2.08 -4.94 6.16
CA HIS A 137 -2.62 -6.03 6.96
C HIS A 137 -1.65 -6.35 8.10
N SER A 138 -2.10 -6.10 9.33
CA SER A 138 -1.29 -6.38 10.51
C SER A 138 -1.15 -7.88 10.67
N TRP A 139 0.07 -8.36 10.67
CA TRP A 139 0.39 -9.73 11.02
C TRP A 139 0.52 -9.80 12.54
N GLY A 140 -0.36 -10.56 13.20
CA GLY A 140 -0.42 -10.64 14.65
C GLY A 140 -1.85 -10.66 15.19
N THR A 141 -2.01 -11.18 16.39
CA THR A 141 -3.30 -11.29 17.06
C THR A 141 -3.36 -10.28 18.20
N LYS A 142 -4.14 -9.21 18.01
CA LYS A 142 -4.36 -8.18 19.04
C LYS A 142 -4.95 -8.72 20.34
N GLU A 143 -5.61 -9.87 20.28
CA GLU A 143 -6.22 -10.53 21.45
C GLU A 143 -5.18 -11.20 22.36
N TYR A 144 -3.99 -11.51 21.84
CA TYR A 144 -2.94 -12.22 22.57
C TYR A 144 -1.64 -11.40 22.68
N ASP A 145 -1.68 -10.10 22.35
CA ASP A 145 -0.52 -9.19 22.33
C ASP A 145 0.69 -9.73 21.53
N ILE A 146 0.42 -10.54 20.50
CA ILE A 146 1.47 -11.06 19.61
C ILE A 146 1.59 -10.14 18.41
N GLU A 147 2.65 -9.33 18.40
CA GLU A 147 3.00 -8.47 17.28
C GLU A 147 3.84 -9.20 16.21
N MET A 148 3.88 -8.63 15.01
CA MET A 148 4.64 -9.18 13.88
C MET A 148 6.12 -9.42 14.19
N ALA A 149 6.75 -8.51 14.95
CA ALA A 149 8.15 -8.66 15.36
C ALA A 149 8.37 -9.85 16.30
N GLN A 150 7.39 -10.11 17.19
CA GLN A 150 7.42 -11.25 18.08
C GLN A 150 7.26 -12.55 17.28
N LEU A 151 6.35 -12.60 16.28
CA LEU A 151 6.17 -13.76 15.39
C LEU A 151 7.41 -14.09 14.55
N ALA A 152 8.22 -13.09 14.22
CA ALA A 152 9.45 -13.28 13.44
C ALA A 152 10.65 -13.72 14.29
N SER A 153 10.53 -13.72 15.62
CA SER A 153 11.60 -14.17 16.53
C SER A 153 11.59 -15.70 16.67
N GLU A 154 12.75 -16.30 16.98
CA GLU A 154 12.85 -17.77 17.15
C GLU A 154 12.17 -18.28 18.45
N GLU A 155 11.95 -17.39 19.43
CA GLU A 155 11.34 -17.74 20.72
C GLU A 155 9.91 -17.17 20.85
N VAL A 156 8.97 -17.69 20.07
CA VAL A 156 7.56 -17.30 20.18
C VAL A 156 6.83 -18.24 21.13
N LYS A 157 6.36 -17.71 22.26
CA LYS A 157 5.38 -18.40 23.12
C LYS A 157 3.99 -18.21 22.53
N ILE A 158 3.60 -19.11 21.63
CA ILE A 158 2.25 -19.14 21.06
C ILE A 158 1.29 -19.73 22.12
N PRO A 159 0.23 -19.00 22.54
CA PRO A 159 -0.80 -19.54 23.43
C PRO A 159 -1.46 -20.80 22.86
N GLU A 160 -1.81 -21.75 23.74
CA GLU A 160 -2.43 -23.02 23.34
C GLU A 160 -3.75 -22.83 22.56
N GLU A 161 -4.49 -21.76 22.83
CA GLU A 161 -5.75 -21.42 22.14
C GLU A 161 -5.56 -21.15 20.64
N LEU A 162 -4.41 -20.60 20.24
CA LEU A 162 -4.06 -20.41 18.82
C LEU A 162 -3.54 -21.69 18.15
N THR A 163 -3.26 -22.73 18.93
CA THR A 163 -2.84 -24.05 18.43
C THR A 163 -4.05 -24.95 18.16
N THR A 164 -5.20 -24.62 18.76
CA THR A 164 -6.46 -25.36 18.57
C THR A 164 -7.27 -24.86 17.38
N LEU A 165 -7.56 -25.77 16.44
CA LEU A 165 -8.33 -25.50 15.24
C LEU A 165 -9.83 -25.63 15.53
N ASN A 166 -10.53 -24.50 15.65
CA ASN A 166 -11.97 -24.46 15.90
C ASN A 166 -12.74 -24.46 14.57
N TYR A 167 -13.49 -25.53 14.30
CA TYR A 167 -14.40 -25.59 13.15
C TYR A 167 -15.78 -25.08 13.55
N GLN A 168 -16.25 -24.03 12.88
CA GLN A 168 -17.64 -23.61 12.93
C GLN A 168 -18.33 -23.97 11.62
N PHE A 169 -19.29 -24.89 11.69
CA PHE A 169 -20.10 -25.25 10.54
C PHE A 169 -21.41 -24.47 10.58
N TYR A 170 -21.68 -23.70 9.53
CA TYR A 170 -23.02 -23.17 9.32
C TYR A 170 -23.93 -24.33 8.89
N ARG A 171 -24.98 -24.61 9.68
CA ARG A 171 -26.04 -25.53 9.26
C ARG A 171 -26.66 -25.00 7.98
N ARG A 172 -26.49 -25.69 6.86
CA ARG A 172 -27.24 -25.41 5.63
C ARG A 172 -28.67 -25.86 5.88
N LEU A 173 -29.52 -24.92 6.31
CA LEU A 173 -30.95 -25.15 6.41
C LEU A 173 -31.48 -25.42 5.00
N THR A 174 -32.25 -26.49 4.85
CA THR A 174 -33.08 -26.66 3.65
C THR A 174 -34.13 -25.53 3.61
N PRO A 175 -34.68 -25.16 2.43
CA PRO A 175 -35.72 -24.13 2.34
C PRO A 175 -36.93 -24.39 3.25
N SER A 176 -37.19 -25.66 3.59
CA SER A 176 -38.24 -26.08 4.53
C SER A 176 -37.90 -25.74 5.99
N GLU A 177 -36.68 -26.02 6.45
CA GLU A 177 -36.26 -25.76 7.84
C GLU A 177 -36.03 -24.25 8.11
N ALA A 178 -35.72 -23.46 7.08
CA ALA A 178 -35.60 -22.00 7.19
C ALA A 178 -36.97 -21.30 7.41
N ALA A 179 -38.06 -21.93 6.95
CA ALA A 179 -39.42 -21.43 7.15
C ALA A 179 -39.97 -21.76 8.55
N GLU A 180 -39.55 -22.86 9.16
CA GLU A 180 -39.96 -23.25 10.52
C GLU A 180 -39.29 -22.38 11.60
N THR A 181 -38.01 -22.04 11.41
CA THR A 181 -37.24 -21.22 12.37
C THR A 181 -37.69 -19.74 12.45
N THR A 182 -38.45 -19.25 11.47
CA THR A 182 -39.09 -17.92 11.52
C THR A 182 -40.49 -17.95 12.13
N GLY A 183 -41.10 -19.14 12.30
CA GLY A 183 -42.46 -19.31 12.83
C GLY A 183 -42.56 -19.40 14.36
N GLU A 184 -41.51 -19.86 15.06
CA GLU A 184 -41.61 -20.19 16.50
C GLU A 184 -41.27 -19.03 17.47
N LYS A 185 -40.76 -17.89 17.00
CA LYS A 185 -40.44 -16.74 17.88
C LYS A 185 -41.62 -15.81 18.17
N LYS A 186 -42.79 -16.34 18.55
CA LYS A 186 -43.91 -15.49 19.00
C LYS A 186 -44.54 -15.80 20.35
N ASN A 187 -44.10 -16.81 21.10
CA ASN A 187 -44.54 -17.01 22.48
C ASN A 187 -43.43 -17.65 23.32
N GLU A 188 -42.65 -16.84 24.04
CA GLU A 188 -42.44 -16.96 25.48
C GLU A 188 -41.34 -15.99 25.96
N THR A 189 -41.63 -15.40 27.11
CA THR A 189 -41.03 -14.19 27.68
C THR A 189 -39.84 -14.46 28.61
N ALA A 190 -38.96 -13.44 28.64
CA ALA A 190 -38.14 -12.98 29.76
C ALA A 190 -36.82 -13.71 30.10
N GLY A 191 -35.70 -12.96 29.99
CA GLY A 191 -34.42 -13.36 30.58
C GLY A 191 -33.19 -12.66 30.01
N THR A 192 -33.02 -11.38 30.34
CA THR A 192 -31.73 -10.65 30.43
C THR A 192 -30.99 -10.30 29.12
N ALA A 193 -31.10 -9.02 28.76
CA ALA A 193 -30.27 -8.34 27.78
C ALA A 193 -28.96 -7.82 28.40
N THR A 194 -27.83 -7.92 27.70
CA THR A 194 -26.69 -6.98 27.75
C THR A 194 -25.89 -7.13 26.44
N SER A 195 -26.33 -6.50 25.35
CA SER A 195 -25.90 -5.20 24.80
C SER A 195 -24.50 -5.19 24.13
N THR A 196 -24.50 -5.13 22.80
CA THR A 196 -23.37 -4.67 21.96
C THR A 196 -23.66 -3.24 21.48
N PRO A 197 -22.70 -2.30 21.45
CA PRO A 197 -22.98 -0.90 21.09
C PRO A 197 -23.11 -0.71 19.57
N GLN A 198 -24.22 -0.13 19.12
CA GLN A 198 -24.40 0.36 17.75
C GLN A 198 -23.77 1.75 17.57
N LYS A 199 -23.02 1.92 16.47
CA LYS A 199 -22.52 3.19 15.94
C LYS A 199 -23.67 4.15 15.65
N GLY A 200 -23.66 5.32 16.31
CA GLY A 200 -24.50 6.45 15.97
C GLY A 200 -24.08 7.10 14.64
N LYS A 201 -25.02 7.19 13.70
CA LYS A 201 -25.04 8.19 12.63
C LYS A 201 -25.98 9.31 13.06
N ARG A 202 -25.46 10.51 13.32
CA ARG A 202 -26.23 11.76 13.34
C ARG A 202 -26.34 12.28 11.90
N LYS A 203 -27.56 12.53 11.45
CA LYS A 203 -27.91 13.52 10.42
C LYS A 203 -28.64 14.63 11.16
N ASP A 204 -28.11 15.83 11.07
CA ASP A 204 -28.78 17.04 10.57
C ASP A 204 -27.71 18.14 10.42
#